data_AF-A0A0D8HIG5-F1
#
_entry.id   AF-A0A0D8HIG5-F1
#
_cell.length_a   1.000
_cell.length_b   1.000
_cell.length_c   1.000
_cell.angle_alpha   90.00
_cell.angle_beta   90.00
_cell.angle_gamma   90.00
#
_symmetry.space_group_name_H-M   'P 1'
#
loop_
_entity.id
_entity.type
_entity.pdbx_description
1 polymer ?
#
loop_
_entity_poly.entity_id
_entity_poly.type
_entity_poly.pdbx_seq_one_letter_code
_entity_poly.pdbx_strand_id
1 'polypeptide(L)'
;MSIDINHGQAFDTTEPTVANQSSISRYELMDSIDLADRIIDLIEGSSHIAIVARNFADRLDVTSHDTTTIAASIEEMSATAREISQNAQIASDVAEASKQRAENGSQALTRLSGQLQNMESAASAISHSVEEFVSETRIITTLTESVTDIADQTNLLALNAAIESARAGVHGKGFAVVAEQVRSLADRTREMARQIAASATVINSKSEAVRSLSLQGQELASTSSAYINEAIGVLAEAENASIEAKERILQIAIGAEEQSVTSSEMAHNVSNVDSELLNIKSNFSTITDGVMRLTESGHKAVSDVTSNGHSAQLISATKADHLLLIQSVISAAYSSDLRTRSEFKLADEHHCRLGIWIDNVGFEEFFDSVAFAQLLQVHPEIHNSAKKLLASAVDNDRDRMARYTVELLSHVPITLSSLDDMRFEILKLEF
;
A
#
# COMPACT_ATOMS: atom_id res chain seq x y z
N MET A 1 -0.82 -22.63 44.04
CA MET A 1 -1.36 -22.57 45.41
C MET A 1 -2.83 -22.93 45.26
N SER A 2 -3.19 -24.19 45.51
CA SER A 2 -4.57 -24.66 45.32
C SER A 2 -5.46 -23.91 46.30
N ILE A 3 -6.38 -23.09 45.78
CA ILE A 3 -7.43 -22.46 46.57
C ILE A 3 -8.43 -23.58 46.88
N ASP A 4 -8.17 -24.31 47.96
CA ASP A 4 -9.09 -25.31 48.51
C ASP A 4 -10.10 -24.56 49.37
N ILE A 5 -11.24 -24.16 48.77
CA ILE A 5 -12.34 -23.48 49.49
C ILE A 5 -13.19 -24.49 50.29
N ASN A 6 -12.66 -25.70 50.55
CA ASN A 6 -13.21 -26.63 51.54
C ASN A 6 -12.95 -26.12 52.98
N HIS A 7 -13.40 -24.91 53.29
CA HIS A 7 -13.63 -24.47 54.66
C HIS A 7 -15.13 -24.50 54.95
N GLY A 8 -15.75 -25.64 54.64
CA GLY A 8 -16.84 -26.16 55.45
C GLY A 8 -16.25 -26.72 56.75
N GLN A 9 -15.93 -25.86 57.71
CA GLN A 9 -16.20 -26.29 59.09
C GLN A 9 -17.72 -26.43 59.15
N ALA A 10 -18.18 -27.68 59.09
CA ALA A 10 -19.55 -28.00 59.43
C ALA A 10 -19.86 -27.32 60.76
N PHE A 11 -20.97 -26.61 60.85
CA PHE A 11 -21.57 -26.39 62.16
C PHE A 11 -21.71 -27.77 62.79
N ASP A 12 -21.12 -27.96 63.96
CA ASP A 12 -21.35 -29.14 64.77
C ASP A 12 -22.86 -29.19 65.03
N THR A 13 -23.54 -30.14 64.38
CA THR A 13 -25.00 -30.30 64.43
C THR A 13 -25.45 -31.10 65.65
N THR A 14 -24.59 -31.25 66.66
CA THR A 14 -25.00 -31.79 67.96
C THR A 14 -25.82 -30.75 68.71
N GLU A 15 -27.12 -31.01 68.82
CA GLU A 15 -28.12 -30.51 69.80
C GLU A 15 -27.97 -29.07 70.34
N PRO A 16 -29.05 -28.27 70.41
CA PRO A 16 -29.00 -26.98 71.08
C PRO A 16 -28.82 -27.19 72.59
N THR A 17 -27.57 -27.26 73.06
CA THR A 17 -27.29 -27.04 74.47
C THR A 17 -27.68 -25.60 74.79
N VAL A 18 -28.82 -25.45 75.46
CA VAL A 18 -29.37 -24.24 76.09
C VAL A 18 -28.45 -23.76 77.24
N ALA A 19 -27.16 -23.65 76.98
CA ALA A 19 -26.16 -23.36 78.01
C ALA A 19 -24.97 -22.62 77.39
N ASN A 20 -25.20 -21.39 76.93
CA ASN A 20 -24.50 -20.17 77.33
C ASN A 20 -24.87 -19.05 76.34
N GLN A 21 -26.10 -18.54 76.40
CA GLN A 21 -26.41 -17.24 75.81
C GLN A 21 -25.64 -16.19 76.62
N SER A 22 -24.41 -15.86 76.19
CA SER A 22 -23.92 -14.52 76.41
C SER A 22 -24.91 -13.62 75.68
N SER A 23 -25.82 -13.00 76.43
CA SER A 23 -26.82 -12.09 75.87
C SER A 23 -26.09 -10.92 75.23
N ILE A 24 -25.72 -11.06 73.96
CA ILE A 24 -25.23 -9.96 73.16
C ILE A 24 -26.31 -8.88 73.24
N SER A 25 -25.95 -7.67 73.62
CA SER A 25 -26.96 -6.62 73.67
C SER A 25 -27.48 -6.37 72.25
N ARG A 26 -28.76 -5.99 72.11
CA ARG A 26 -29.34 -5.57 70.82
C ARG A 26 -28.42 -4.57 70.10
N TYR A 27 -27.78 -3.69 70.86
CA TYR A 27 -26.83 -2.70 70.37
C TYR A 27 -25.57 -3.35 69.77
N GLU A 28 -24.93 -4.28 70.49
CA GLU A 28 -23.74 -5.01 70.01
C GLU A 28 -24.04 -5.90 68.79
N LEU A 29 -25.23 -6.51 68.74
CA LEU A 29 -25.67 -7.28 67.57
C LEU A 29 -25.87 -6.39 66.34
N MET A 30 -26.59 -5.27 66.50
CA MET A 30 -26.83 -4.33 65.40
C MET A 30 -25.54 -3.68 64.89
N ASP A 31 -24.60 -3.36 65.78
CA ASP A 31 -23.29 -2.78 65.42
C ASP A 31 -22.41 -3.81 64.66
N SER A 32 -22.42 -5.07 65.09
CA SER A 32 -21.76 -6.17 64.38
C SER A 32 -22.36 -6.41 62.98
N ILE A 33 -23.68 -6.36 62.84
CA ILE A 33 -24.36 -6.51 61.54
C ILE A 33 -24.05 -5.32 60.62
N ASP A 34 -24.09 -4.08 61.13
CA ASP A 34 -23.73 -2.88 60.35
C ASP A 34 -22.28 -2.95 59.86
N LEU A 35 -21.36 -3.40 60.72
CA LEU A 35 -19.96 -3.60 60.33
C LEU A 35 -19.82 -4.69 59.27
N ALA A 36 -20.51 -5.83 59.43
CA ALA A 36 -20.50 -6.90 58.44
C ALA A 36 -21.03 -6.42 57.08
N ASP A 37 -22.10 -5.63 57.05
CA ASP A 37 -22.67 -5.07 55.83
C ASP A 37 -21.72 -4.13 55.12
N ARG A 38 -21.07 -3.21 55.85
CA ARG A 38 -20.04 -2.34 55.26
C ARG A 38 -18.89 -3.12 54.63
N ILE A 39 -18.52 -4.27 55.21
CA ILE A 39 -17.48 -5.15 54.65
C ILE A 39 -18.01 -5.91 53.43
N ILE A 40 -19.26 -6.37 53.44
CA ILE A 40 -19.91 -7.01 52.30
C ILE A 40 -20.02 -6.04 51.12
N ASP A 41 -20.41 -4.79 51.36
CA ASP A 41 -20.44 -3.73 50.34
C ASP A 41 -19.05 -3.50 49.72
N LEU A 42 -17.99 -3.56 50.54
CA LEU A 42 -16.60 -3.48 50.07
C LEU A 42 -16.24 -4.68 49.19
N ILE A 43 -16.64 -5.90 49.57
CA ILE A 43 -16.41 -7.11 48.77
C ILE A 43 -17.15 -7.01 47.43
N GLU A 44 -18.40 -6.58 47.43
CA GLU A 44 -19.20 -6.39 46.21
C GLU A 44 -18.56 -5.34 45.29
N GLY A 45 -18.19 -4.18 45.84
CA GLY A 45 -17.48 -3.14 45.10
C GLY A 45 -16.15 -3.63 44.51
N SER A 46 -15.40 -4.45 45.25
CA SER A 46 -14.16 -5.06 44.76
C SER A 46 -14.41 -6.06 43.62
N SER A 47 -15.50 -6.83 43.69
CA SER A 47 -15.90 -7.78 42.64
C SER A 47 -16.20 -7.04 41.33
N HIS A 48 -16.85 -5.87 41.40
CA HIS A 48 -17.04 -5.00 40.25
C HIS A 48 -15.71 -4.54 39.62
N ILE A 49 -14.72 -4.17 40.44
CA ILE A 49 -13.37 -3.80 39.97
C ILE A 49 -12.72 -4.97 39.22
N ALA A 50 -12.83 -6.20 39.72
CA ALA A 50 -12.24 -7.35 39.03
C ALA A 50 -12.90 -7.66 37.68
N ILE A 51 -14.20 -7.42 37.52
CA ILE A 51 -14.88 -7.57 36.23
C ILE A 51 -14.33 -6.56 35.22
N VAL A 52 -14.23 -5.29 35.61
CA VAL A 52 -13.69 -4.23 34.77
C VAL A 52 -12.23 -4.52 34.40
N ALA A 53 -11.43 -4.98 35.37
CA ALA A 53 -10.04 -5.34 35.16
C ALA A 53 -9.87 -6.46 34.12
N ARG A 54 -10.72 -7.49 34.17
CA ARG A 54 -10.71 -8.60 33.19
C ARG A 54 -11.12 -8.16 31.79
N ASN A 55 -12.23 -7.43 31.67
CA ASN A 55 -12.68 -6.91 30.37
C ASN A 55 -11.61 -6.04 29.70
N PHE A 56 -10.84 -5.30 30.51
CA PHE A 56 -9.73 -4.51 29.99
C PHE A 56 -8.53 -5.39 29.58
N ALA A 57 -8.19 -6.41 30.37
CA ALA A 57 -7.15 -7.37 30.03
C ALA A 57 -7.42 -8.10 28.69
N ASP A 58 -8.67 -8.51 28.44
CA ASP A 58 -9.06 -9.13 27.16
C ASP A 58 -8.91 -8.16 25.99
N ARG A 59 -9.23 -6.88 26.18
CA ARG A 59 -9.03 -5.83 25.17
C ARG A 59 -7.55 -5.60 24.87
N LEU A 60 -6.67 -5.70 25.87
CA LEU A 60 -5.22 -5.56 25.66
C LEU A 60 -4.65 -6.67 24.78
N ASP A 61 -5.15 -7.91 24.90
CA ASP A 61 -4.74 -9.01 24.02
C ASP A 61 -5.09 -8.70 22.55
N VAL A 62 -6.29 -8.15 22.30
CA VAL A 62 -6.70 -7.73 20.94
C VAL A 62 -5.81 -6.60 20.43
N THR A 63 -5.59 -5.56 21.23
CA THR A 63 -4.73 -4.43 20.84
C THR A 63 -3.28 -4.86 20.60
N SER A 64 -2.75 -5.83 21.35
CA SER A 64 -1.41 -6.41 21.13
C SER A 64 -1.32 -7.14 19.77
N HIS A 65 -2.36 -7.88 19.41
CA HIS A 65 -2.46 -8.51 18.09
C HIS A 65 -2.49 -7.47 16.96
N ASP A 66 -3.29 -6.42 17.11
CA ASP A 66 -3.36 -5.31 16.14
C ASP A 66 -1.99 -4.61 16.01
N THR A 67 -1.27 -4.42 17.12
CA THR A 67 0.07 -3.81 17.17
C THR A 67 1.08 -4.64 16.37
N THR A 68 1.02 -5.97 16.48
CA THR A 68 1.86 -6.90 15.70
C THR A 68 1.56 -6.80 14.20
N THR A 69 0.29 -6.67 13.83
CA THR A 69 -0.14 -6.52 12.44
C THR A 69 0.32 -5.17 11.85
N ILE A 70 0.25 -4.11 12.64
CA ILE A 70 0.78 -2.79 12.25
C ILE A 70 2.30 -2.88 12.06
N ALA A 71 3.04 -3.55 12.95
CA ALA A 71 4.49 -3.74 12.81
C ALA A 71 4.86 -4.41 11.48
N ALA A 72 4.14 -5.47 11.09
CA ALA A 72 4.35 -6.14 9.81
C ALA A 72 4.10 -5.22 8.61
N SER A 73 3.04 -4.40 8.67
CA SER A 73 2.72 -3.42 7.62
C SER A 73 3.80 -2.34 7.48
N ILE A 74 4.44 -1.96 8.59
CA ILE A 74 5.54 -0.98 8.60
C ILE A 74 6.81 -1.54 7.94
N GLU A 75 7.12 -2.81 8.18
CA GLU A 75 8.24 -3.49 7.51
C GLU A 75 8.02 -3.58 6.00
N GLU A 76 6.79 -3.92 5.58
CA GLU A 76 6.41 -3.92 4.17
C GLU A 76 6.51 -2.52 3.55
N MET A 77 6.07 -1.49 4.26
CA MET A 77 6.21 -0.08 3.84
C MET A 77 7.68 0.35 3.69
N SER A 78 8.54 -0.08 4.62
CA SER A 78 9.99 0.17 4.55
C SER A 78 10.63 -0.54 3.36
N ALA A 79 10.19 -1.77 3.06
CA ALA A 79 10.67 -2.53 1.92
C ALA A 79 10.25 -1.88 0.59
N THR A 80 8.98 -1.48 0.46
CA THR A 80 8.47 -0.81 -0.74
C THR A 80 9.11 0.56 -0.96
N ALA A 81 9.37 1.34 0.11
CA ALA A 81 10.11 2.59 0.00
C ALA A 81 11.51 2.39 -0.60
N ARG A 82 12.24 1.37 -0.14
CA ARG A 82 13.57 1.02 -0.71
C ARG A 82 13.47 0.61 -2.17
N GLU A 83 12.47 -0.18 -2.54
CA GLU A 83 12.26 -0.61 -3.93
C GLU A 83 11.92 0.58 -4.84
N ILE A 84 11.06 1.50 -4.40
CA ILE A 84 10.73 2.73 -5.14
C ILE A 84 11.99 3.57 -5.36
N SER A 85 12.83 3.73 -4.34
CA SER A 85 14.09 4.48 -4.45
C SER A 85 15.04 3.85 -5.49
N GLN A 86 15.19 2.53 -5.48
CA GLN A 86 15.99 1.80 -6.49
C GLN A 86 15.42 1.97 -7.91
N ASN A 87 14.11 1.83 -8.06
CA ASN A 87 13.44 2.02 -9.35
C ASN A 87 13.55 3.45 -9.86
N ALA A 88 13.49 4.45 -8.96
CA ALA A 88 13.73 5.84 -9.30
C ALA A 88 15.17 6.05 -9.82
N GLN A 89 16.18 5.45 -9.18
CA GLN A 89 17.55 5.54 -9.67
C GLN A 89 17.69 4.96 -11.10
N ILE A 90 17.14 3.77 -11.35
CA ILE A 90 17.16 3.13 -12.68
C ILE A 90 16.44 4.03 -13.70
N ALA A 91 15.28 4.57 -13.35
CA ALA A 91 14.53 5.46 -14.23
C ALA A 91 15.30 6.75 -14.56
N SER A 92 16.03 7.31 -13.59
CA SER A 92 16.89 8.49 -13.78
C SER A 92 18.00 8.19 -14.79
N ASP A 93 18.65 7.03 -14.69
CA ASP A 93 19.70 6.62 -15.62
C ASP A 93 19.15 6.43 -17.05
N VAL A 94 17.93 5.89 -17.18
CA VAL A 94 17.23 5.76 -18.47
C VAL A 94 16.86 7.13 -19.06
N ALA A 95 16.41 8.07 -18.23
CA ALA A 95 16.10 9.43 -18.67
C ALA A 95 17.35 10.15 -19.17
N GLU A 96 18.48 10.03 -18.46
CA GLU A 96 19.77 10.59 -18.88
C GLU A 96 20.26 9.95 -20.19
N ALA A 97 20.17 8.63 -20.32
CA ALA A 97 20.52 7.94 -21.56
C ALA A 97 19.64 8.37 -22.75
N SER A 98 18.36 8.64 -22.51
CA SER A 98 17.42 9.13 -23.53
C SER A 98 17.76 10.55 -23.97
N LYS A 99 18.08 11.44 -23.03
CA LYS A 99 18.60 12.79 -23.29
C LYS A 99 19.85 12.72 -24.18
N GLN A 100 20.84 11.91 -23.81
CA GLN A 100 22.08 11.78 -24.57
C GLN A 100 21.85 11.24 -26.00
N ARG A 101 20.89 10.31 -26.18
CA ARG A 101 20.52 9.80 -27.50
C ARG A 101 19.86 10.88 -28.36
N ALA A 102 19.00 11.71 -27.78
CA ALA A 102 18.38 12.84 -28.48
C ALA A 102 19.43 13.86 -28.94
N GLU A 103 20.36 14.24 -28.05
CA GLU A 103 21.49 15.12 -28.37
C GLU A 103 22.34 14.56 -29.53
N ASN A 104 22.71 13.27 -29.46
CA ASN A 104 23.50 12.60 -30.49
C ASN A 104 22.75 12.57 -31.85
N GLY A 105 21.44 12.33 -31.81
CA GLY A 105 20.57 12.39 -32.99
C GLY A 105 20.56 13.79 -33.61
N SER A 106 20.42 14.83 -32.79
CA SER A 106 20.41 16.23 -33.23
C SER A 106 21.73 16.62 -33.88
N GLN A 107 22.86 16.19 -33.32
CA GLN A 107 24.19 16.40 -33.93
C GLN A 107 24.36 15.64 -35.26
N ALA A 108 23.81 14.43 -35.38
CA ALA A 108 23.83 13.69 -36.64
C ALA A 108 23.01 14.39 -37.74
N LEU A 109 21.82 14.88 -37.39
CA LEU A 109 20.96 15.65 -38.29
C LEU A 109 21.56 16.99 -38.69
N THR A 110 22.24 17.67 -37.77
CA THR A 110 22.97 18.92 -38.05
C THR A 110 24.08 18.68 -39.09
N ARG A 111 24.83 17.59 -38.95
CA ARG A 111 25.84 17.20 -39.96
C ARG A 111 25.22 16.87 -41.31
N LEU A 112 24.08 16.17 -41.31
CA LEU A 112 23.35 15.85 -42.54
C LEU A 112 22.83 17.12 -43.25
N SER A 113 22.33 18.10 -42.49
CA SER A 113 21.91 19.41 -43.03
C SER A 113 23.08 20.10 -43.75
N GLY A 114 24.27 20.11 -43.14
CA GLY A 114 25.48 20.63 -43.79
C GLY A 114 25.86 19.89 -45.08
N GLN A 115 25.67 18.56 -45.13
CA GLN A 115 25.91 17.80 -46.36
C GLN A 115 24.90 18.15 -47.47
N LEU A 116 23.64 18.41 -47.14
CA LEU A 116 22.64 18.84 -48.11
C LEU A 116 22.91 20.24 -48.66
N GLN A 117 23.39 21.17 -47.83
CA GLN A 117 23.82 22.49 -48.32
C GLN A 117 24.98 22.39 -49.33
N ASN A 118 25.91 21.47 -49.09
CA ASN A 118 26.98 21.18 -50.06
C ASN A 118 26.41 20.58 -51.36
N MET A 119 25.40 19.70 -51.26
CA MET A 119 24.73 19.10 -52.42
C MET A 119 23.96 20.14 -53.24
N GLU A 120 23.25 21.06 -52.59
CA GLU A 120 22.56 22.18 -53.23
C GLU A 120 23.55 23.08 -53.97
N SER A 121 24.68 23.42 -53.33
CA SER A 121 25.75 24.21 -53.92
C SER A 121 26.37 23.52 -55.14
N ALA A 122 26.60 22.21 -55.07
CA ALA A 122 27.12 21.42 -56.19
C ALA A 122 26.14 21.37 -57.37
N ALA A 123 24.85 21.17 -57.11
CA ALA A 123 23.80 21.19 -58.15
C ALA A 123 23.67 22.58 -58.80
N SER A 124 23.85 23.65 -58.02
CA SER A 124 23.91 25.03 -58.53
C SER A 124 25.11 25.24 -59.46
N ALA A 125 26.29 24.80 -59.04
CA ALA A 125 27.50 24.87 -59.86
C ALA A 125 27.35 24.09 -61.18
N ILE A 126 26.77 22.88 -61.15
CA ILE A 126 26.49 22.10 -62.36
C ILE A 126 25.55 22.86 -63.29
N SER A 127 24.47 23.45 -62.76
CA SER A 127 23.53 24.23 -63.56
C SER A 127 24.21 25.39 -64.27
N HIS A 128 25.08 26.12 -63.56
CA HIS A 128 25.85 27.23 -64.15
C HIS A 128 26.83 26.76 -65.23
N SER A 129 27.60 25.70 -64.99
CA SER A 129 28.51 25.15 -66.00
C SER A 129 27.76 24.64 -67.25
N VAL A 130 26.55 24.11 -67.08
CA VAL A 130 25.70 23.69 -68.19
C VAL A 130 25.22 24.90 -69.00
N GLU A 131 24.86 26.00 -68.36
CA GLU A 131 24.49 27.25 -69.05
C GLU A 131 25.65 27.80 -69.90
N GLU A 132 26.86 27.84 -69.34
CA GLU A 132 28.07 28.23 -70.09
C GLU A 132 28.31 27.29 -71.28
N PHE A 133 28.19 25.98 -71.07
CA PHE A 133 28.40 24.98 -72.11
C PHE A 133 27.36 25.06 -73.25
N VAL A 134 26.10 25.37 -72.93
CA VAL A 134 25.05 25.64 -73.93
C VAL A 134 25.37 26.90 -74.74
N SER A 135 25.88 27.95 -74.07
CA SER A 135 26.31 29.19 -74.74
C SER A 135 27.44 28.92 -75.76
N GLU A 136 28.47 28.18 -75.36
CA GLU A 136 29.58 27.79 -76.25
C GLU A 136 29.11 26.91 -77.41
N THR A 137 28.19 25.97 -77.16
CA THR A 137 27.60 25.12 -78.20
C THR A 137 26.80 25.94 -79.23
N ARG A 138 26.17 27.04 -78.79
CA ARG A 138 25.47 27.97 -79.68
C ARG A 138 26.45 28.71 -80.59
N ILE A 139 27.62 29.11 -80.08
CA ILE A 139 28.68 29.72 -80.89
C ILE A 139 29.17 28.74 -81.97
N ILE A 140 29.38 27.46 -81.61
CA ILE A 140 29.76 26.40 -82.57
C ILE A 140 28.71 26.26 -83.68
N THR A 141 27.43 26.30 -83.32
CA THR A 141 26.32 26.25 -84.31
C THR A 141 26.41 27.41 -85.30
N THR A 142 26.56 28.65 -84.81
CA THR A 142 26.72 29.84 -85.68
C THR A 142 27.95 29.77 -86.59
N LEU A 143 29.07 29.25 -86.07
CA LEU A 143 30.29 29.07 -86.86
C LEU A 143 30.11 28.00 -87.94
N THR A 144 29.38 26.92 -87.65
CA THR A 144 29.11 25.86 -88.64
C THR A 144 28.13 26.29 -89.73
N GLU A 145 27.17 27.16 -89.41
CA GLU A 145 26.35 27.85 -90.41
C GLU A 145 27.25 28.69 -91.35
N SER A 146 28.18 29.47 -90.79
CA SER A 146 29.11 30.27 -91.59
C SER A 146 30.02 29.41 -92.48
N VAL A 147 30.48 28.25 -91.99
CA VAL A 147 31.27 27.29 -92.80
C VAL A 147 30.41 26.69 -93.92
N THR A 148 29.14 26.43 -93.67
CA THR A 148 28.18 25.94 -94.68
C THR A 148 28.01 26.98 -95.79
N ASP A 149 27.84 28.26 -95.42
CA ASP A 149 27.74 29.37 -96.38
C ASP A 149 29.02 29.51 -97.22
N ILE A 150 30.19 29.41 -96.61
CA ILE A 150 31.49 29.43 -97.32
C ILE A 150 31.61 28.24 -98.27
N ALA A 151 31.20 27.05 -97.84
CA ALA A 151 31.19 25.86 -98.68
C ALA A 151 30.24 26.04 -99.88
N ASP A 152 29.07 26.64 -99.69
CA ASP A 152 28.13 26.94 -100.77
C ASP A 152 28.67 27.96 -101.76
N GLN A 153 29.31 29.03 -101.28
CA GLN A 153 30.00 30.00 -102.13
C GLN A 153 31.16 29.36 -102.90
N THR A 154 31.94 28.50 -102.24
CA THR A 154 33.06 27.78 -102.87
C THR A 154 32.55 26.81 -103.94
N ASN A 155 31.45 26.12 -103.69
CA ASN A 155 30.79 25.24 -104.65
C ASN A 155 30.28 26.02 -105.88
N LEU A 156 29.69 27.20 -105.67
CA LEU A 156 29.28 28.09 -106.76
C LEU A 156 30.47 28.62 -107.58
N LEU A 157 31.57 29.01 -106.92
CA LEU A 157 32.80 29.41 -107.59
C LEU A 157 33.40 28.27 -108.41
N ALA A 158 33.44 27.06 -107.86
CA ALA A 158 33.90 25.86 -108.55
C ALA A 158 33.03 25.53 -109.76
N LEU A 159 31.70 25.66 -109.65
CA LEU A 159 30.77 25.49 -110.76
C LEU A 159 31.02 26.51 -111.88
N ASN A 160 31.19 27.79 -111.53
CA ASN A 160 31.51 28.83 -112.50
C ASN A 160 32.85 28.55 -113.20
N ALA A 161 33.88 28.09 -112.46
CA ALA A 161 35.17 27.70 -113.01
C ALA A 161 35.07 26.48 -113.93
N ALA A 162 34.22 25.50 -113.60
CA ALA A 162 33.98 24.33 -114.44
C ALA A 162 33.29 24.71 -115.77
N ILE A 163 32.30 25.62 -115.71
CA ILE A 163 31.63 26.18 -116.90
C ILE A 163 32.63 26.90 -117.80
N GLU A 164 33.47 27.78 -117.24
CA GLU A 164 34.44 28.53 -118.03
C GLU A 164 35.56 27.63 -118.60
N SER A 165 35.96 26.59 -117.85
CA SER A 165 36.89 25.56 -118.32
C SER A 165 36.33 24.77 -119.50
N ALA A 166 35.03 24.44 -119.50
CA ALA A 166 34.35 23.81 -120.63
C ALA A 166 34.29 24.76 -121.85
N ARG A 167 34.10 26.06 -121.61
CA ARG A 167 34.06 27.10 -122.64
C ARG A 167 35.41 27.32 -123.34
N ALA A 168 36.52 27.14 -122.63
CA ALA A 168 37.89 27.23 -123.16
C ALA A 168 38.34 25.99 -123.97
N GLY A 169 37.51 24.95 -124.10
CA GLY A 169 37.78 23.78 -124.94
C GLY A 169 39.05 23.00 -124.55
N VAL A 170 39.97 22.80 -125.49
CA VAL A 170 41.17 21.96 -125.28
C VAL A 170 42.14 22.56 -124.26
N HIS A 171 42.18 23.90 -124.15
CA HIS A 171 43.05 24.63 -123.21
C HIS A 171 42.52 24.61 -121.76
N GLY A 172 41.24 24.31 -121.55
CA GLY A 172 40.59 24.31 -120.23
C GLY A 172 40.62 22.95 -119.49
N LYS A 173 41.12 21.87 -120.11
CA LYS A 173 41.04 20.51 -119.53
C LYS A 173 41.67 20.37 -118.15
N GLY A 174 42.82 21.01 -117.91
CA GLY A 174 43.47 20.99 -116.59
C GLY A 174 42.68 21.75 -115.52
N PHE A 175 42.10 22.89 -115.88
CA PHE A 175 41.25 23.69 -114.99
C PHE A 175 39.92 23.00 -114.67
N ALA A 176 39.35 22.25 -115.61
CA ALA A 176 38.14 21.46 -115.38
C ALA A 176 38.33 20.40 -114.28
N VAL A 177 39.49 19.73 -114.24
CA VAL A 177 39.82 18.76 -113.19
C VAL A 177 39.94 19.44 -111.83
N VAL A 178 40.61 20.60 -111.77
CA VAL A 178 40.73 21.37 -110.52
C VAL A 178 39.36 21.86 -110.04
N ALA A 179 38.52 22.36 -110.94
CA ALA A 179 37.18 22.83 -110.60
C ALA A 179 36.31 21.70 -109.99
N GLU A 180 36.36 20.48 -110.55
CA GLU A 180 35.63 19.34 -109.98
C GLU A 180 36.19 18.91 -108.61
N GLN A 181 37.52 18.99 -108.40
CA GLN A 181 38.12 18.73 -107.09
C GLN A 181 37.71 19.78 -106.03
N VAL A 182 37.66 21.06 -106.40
CA VAL A 182 37.19 22.14 -105.51
C VAL A 182 35.71 21.94 -105.18
N ARG A 183 34.89 21.53 -106.17
CA ARG A 183 33.47 21.22 -105.98
C ARG A 183 33.27 20.08 -104.97
N SER A 184 33.99 18.98 -105.16
CA SER A 184 33.98 17.83 -104.25
C SER A 184 34.44 18.20 -102.83
N LEU A 185 35.46 19.06 -102.70
CA LEU A 185 35.93 19.56 -101.40
C LEU A 185 34.87 20.43 -100.70
N ALA A 186 34.18 21.30 -101.46
CA ALA A 186 33.09 22.11 -100.94
C ALA A 186 31.91 21.25 -100.46
N ASP A 187 31.51 20.23 -101.23
CA ASP A 187 30.46 19.27 -100.84
C ASP A 187 30.85 18.50 -99.56
N ARG A 188 32.10 18.03 -99.46
CA ARG A 188 32.60 17.38 -98.23
C ARG A 188 32.63 18.33 -97.03
N THR A 189 32.96 19.61 -97.25
CA THR A 189 32.98 20.63 -96.18
C THR A 189 31.57 20.89 -95.67
N ARG A 190 30.59 21.00 -96.58
CA ARG A 190 29.16 21.14 -96.25
C ARG A 190 28.65 19.96 -95.42
N GLU A 191 29.00 18.74 -95.82
CA GLU A 191 28.59 17.53 -95.10
C GLU A 191 29.19 17.47 -93.69
N MET A 192 30.48 17.80 -93.52
CA MET A 192 31.08 17.86 -92.19
C MET A 192 30.44 18.95 -91.30
N ALA A 193 30.13 20.12 -91.87
CA ALA A 193 29.45 21.18 -91.14
C ALA A 193 28.05 20.74 -90.64
N ARG A 194 27.29 20.01 -91.47
CA ARG A 194 26.00 19.41 -91.07
C ARG A 194 26.14 18.40 -89.93
N GLN A 195 27.16 17.54 -89.97
CA GLN A 195 27.40 16.57 -88.91
C GLN A 195 27.78 17.24 -87.58
N ILE A 196 28.55 18.33 -87.62
CA ILE A 196 28.87 19.13 -86.42
C ILE A 196 27.59 19.81 -85.88
N ALA A 197 26.77 20.41 -86.74
CA ALA A 197 25.51 21.03 -86.32
C ALA A 197 24.53 20.02 -85.69
N ALA A 198 24.43 18.81 -86.27
CA ALA A 198 23.66 17.71 -85.69
C ALA A 198 24.20 17.31 -84.30
N SER A 199 25.53 17.22 -84.15
CA SER A 199 26.17 16.92 -82.87
C SER A 199 25.91 18.01 -81.82
N ALA A 200 26.01 19.28 -82.22
CA ALA A 200 25.69 20.42 -81.37
C ALA A 200 24.23 20.39 -80.88
N THR A 201 23.29 19.98 -81.73
CA THR A 201 21.88 19.81 -81.37
C THR A 201 21.69 18.71 -80.31
N VAL A 202 22.36 17.56 -80.47
CA VAL A 202 22.31 16.48 -79.47
C VAL A 202 22.93 16.92 -78.14
N ILE A 203 24.06 17.64 -78.19
CA ILE A 203 24.70 18.20 -77.00
C ILE A 203 23.73 19.13 -76.28
N ASN A 204 23.08 20.04 -76.98
CA ASN A 204 22.15 21.00 -76.39
C ASN A 204 20.95 20.31 -75.71
N SER A 205 20.38 19.28 -76.36
CA SER A 205 19.32 18.45 -75.75
C SER A 205 19.78 17.73 -74.49
N LYS A 206 21.00 17.19 -74.47
CA LYS A 206 21.55 16.52 -73.27
C LYS A 206 21.85 17.52 -72.15
N SER A 207 22.36 18.71 -72.48
CA SER A 207 22.58 19.80 -71.52
C SER A 207 21.29 20.18 -70.83
N GLU A 208 20.19 20.30 -71.58
CA GLU A 208 18.87 20.60 -71.01
C GLU A 208 18.39 19.54 -70.02
N ALA A 209 18.64 18.25 -70.31
CA ALA A 209 18.33 17.16 -69.39
C ALA A 209 19.17 17.24 -68.09
N VAL A 210 20.48 17.55 -68.20
CA VAL A 210 21.34 17.75 -67.02
C VAL A 210 20.86 18.94 -66.19
N ARG A 211 20.49 20.05 -66.83
CA ARG A 211 19.92 21.23 -66.16
C ARG A 211 18.66 20.88 -65.37
N SER A 212 17.74 20.14 -65.98
CA SER A 212 16.51 19.68 -65.31
C SER A 212 16.81 18.78 -64.10
N LEU A 213 17.79 17.88 -64.21
CA LEU A 213 18.20 17.02 -63.09
C LEU A 213 18.86 17.81 -61.95
N SER A 214 19.66 18.82 -62.27
CA SER A 214 20.26 19.69 -61.25
C SER A 214 19.22 20.51 -60.50
N LEU A 215 18.22 21.07 -61.19
CA LEU A 215 17.10 21.77 -60.55
C LEU A 215 16.30 20.83 -59.63
N GLN A 216 16.02 19.61 -60.08
CA GLN A 216 15.35 18.60 -59.25
C GLN A 216 16.20 18.23 -58.02
N GLY A 217 17.53 18.13 -58.17
CA GLY A 217 18.45 17.89 -57.07
C GLY A 217 18.44 19.01 -56.02
N GLN A 218 18.35 20.27 -56.45
CA GLN A 218 18.20 21.41 -55.55
C GLN A 218 16.88 21.38 -54.78
N GLU A 219 15.77 21.12 -55.46
CA GLU A 219 14.45 21.02 -54.83
C GLU A 219 14.41 19.88 -53.79
N LEU A 220 15.00 18.74 -54.11
CA LEU A 220 15.09 17.61 -53.18
C LEU A 220 15.95 17.94 -51.96
N ALA A 221 17.08 18.63 -52.15
CA ALA A 221 17.93 19.07 -51.05
C ALA A 221 17.23 20.08 -50.14
N SER A 222 16.50 21.04 -50.73
CA SER A 222 15.70 22.02 -50.01
C SER A 222 14.60 21.37 -49.17
N THR A 223 13.82 20.47 -49.78
CA THR A 223 12.76 19.71 -49.08
C THR A 223 13.33 18.84 -47.97
N SER A 224 14.45 18.16 -48.23
CA SER A 224 15.13 17.33 -47.22
C SER A 224 15.65 18.16 -46.04
N SER A 225 16.12 19.39 -46.29
CA SER A 225 16.51 20.33 -45.24
C SER A 225 15.33 20.70 -44.33
N ALA A 226 14.15 20.92 -44.91
CA ALA A 226 12.93 21.18 -44.13
C ALA A 226 12.58 20.01 -43.19
N TYR A 227 12.61 18.77 -43.69
CA TYR A 227 12.36 17.58 -42.87
C TYR A 227 13.41 17.39 -41.76
N ILE A 228 14.68 17.72 -42.03
CA ILE A 228 15.72 17.67 -41.01
C ILE A 228 15.46 18.68 -39.90
N ASN A 229 15.07 19.91 -40.24
CA ASN A 229 14.76 20.93 -39.23
C ASN A 229 13.57 20.53 -38.35
N GLU A 230 12.53 19.92 -38.95
CA GLU A 230 11.41 19.34 -38.20
C GLU A 230 11.89 18.23 -37.25
N ALA A 231 12.71 17.31 -37.74
CA ALA A 231 13.25 16.22 -36.91
C ALA A 231 14.16 16.72 -35.78
N ILE A 232 14.93 17.80 -35.99
CA ILE A 232 15.71 18.46 -34.93
C ILE A 232 14.76 19.03 -33.86
N GLY A 233 13.64 19.64 -34.26
CA GLY A 233 12.62 20.13 -33.33
C GLY A 233 12.05 19.01 -32.44
N VAL A 234 11.67 17.89 -33.04
CA VAL A 234 11.17 16.71 -32.30
C VAL A 234 12.21 16.16 -31.32
N LEU A 235 13.49 16.12 -31.71
CA LEU A 235 14.56 15.69 -30.80
C LEU A 235 14.79 16.67 -29.64
N ALA A 236 14.63 17.98 -29.87
CA ALA A 236 14.71 18.98 -28.80
C ALA A 236 13.54 18.83 -27.80
N GLU A 237 12.34 18.53 -28.28
CA GLU A 237 11.20 18.20 -27.41
C GLU A 237 11.47 16.93 -26.59
N ALA A 238 12.03 15.89 -27.20
CA ALA A 238 12.40 14.65 -26.51
C ALA A 238 13.51 14.86 -25.45
N GLU A 239 14.48 15.74 -25.72
CA GLU A 239 15.51 16.14 -24.77
C GLU A 239 14.89 16.83 -23.55
N ASN A 240 14.01 17.82 -23.77
CA ASN A 240 13.31 18.53 -22.70
C ASN A 240 12.42 17.59 -21.87
N ALA A 241 11.67 16.69 -22.53
CA ALA A 241 10.86 15.69 -21.84
C ALA A 241 11.71 14.75 -20.97
N SER A 242 12.92 14.40 -21.42
CA SER A 242 13.85 13.58 -20.64
C SER A 242 14.39 14.32 -19.41
N ILE A 243 14.65 15.63 -19.52
CA ILE A 243 15.05 16.50 -18.41
C ILE A 243 13.92 16.58 -17.37
N GLU A 244 12.69 16.85 -17.80
CA GLU A 244 11.52 16.93 -16.91
C GLU A 244 11.25 15.58 -16.22
N ALA A 245 11.35 14.48 -16.96
CA ALA A 245 11.20 13.13 -16.40
C ALA A 245 12.23 12.89 -15.29
N LYS A 246 13.51 13.24 -15.52
CA LYS A 246 14.57 13.11 -14.51
C LYS A 246 14.27 13.91 -13.25
N GLU A 247 13.79 15.15 -13.38
CA GLU A 247 13.42 15.98 -12.23
C GLU A 247 12.28 15.35 -11.42
N ARG A 248 11.23 14.85 -12.09
CA ARG A 248 10.11 14.16 -11.42
C ARG A 248 10.56 12.87 -10.73
N ILE A 249 11.49 12.13 -11.34
CA ILE A 249 12.07 10.91 -10.77
C ILE A 249 12.87 11.23 -9.49
N LEU A 250 13.61 12.33 -9.47
CA LEU A 250 14.31 12.78 -8.26
C LEU A 250 13.33 13.10 -7.12
N GLN A 251 12.19 13.71 -7.43
CA GLN A 251 11.13 13.95 -6.43
C GLN A 251 10.55 12.64 -5.86
N ILE A 252 10.37 11.62 -6.72
CA ILE A 252 9.93 10.28 -6.28
C ILE A 252 10.97 9.66 -5.34
N ALA A 253 12.27 9.76 -5.68
CA ALA A 253 13.35 9.24 -4.84
C ALA A 253 13.39 9.93 -3.46
N ILE A 254 13.20 11.25 -3.41
CA ILE A 254 13.11 12.01 -2.16
C ILE A 254 11.90 11.54 -1.33
N GLY A 255 10.72 11.43 -1.95
CA GLY A 255 9.52 10.96 -1.25
C GLY A 255 9.66 9.53 -0.72
N ALA A 256 10.36 8.66 -1.44
CA ALA A 256 10.66 7.30 -0.98
C ALA A 256 11.62 7.30 0.23
N GLU A 257 12.61 8.18 0.26
CA GLU A 257 13.50 8.34 1.41
C GLU A 257 12.76 8.88 2.63
N GLU A 258 11.91 9.89 2.46
CA GLU A 258 11.03 10.40 3.53
C GLU A 258 10.12 9.29 4.07
N GLN A 259 9.52 8.49 3.19
CA GLN A 259 8.68 7.36 3.59
C GLN A 259 9.46 6.30 4.38
N SER A 260 10.73 6.05 4.03
CA SER A 260 11.62 5.16 4.79
C SER A 260 11.88 5.69 6.21
N VAL A 261 12.16 6.98 6.35
CA VAL A 261 12.34 7.63 7.66
C VAL A 261 11.08 7.55 8.50
N THR A 262 9.91 7.91 7.93
CA THR A 262 8.63 7.83 8.63
C THR A 262 8.29 6.39 9.04
N SER A 263 8.63 5.40 8.20
CA SER A 263 8.43 3.98 8.55
C SER A 263 9.28 3.58 9.75
N SER A 264 10.54 4.04 9.82
CA SER A 264 11.41 3.78 10.98
C SER A 264 10.87 4.42 12.26
N GLU A 265 10.34 5.65 12.19
CA GLU A 265 9.71 6.31 13.33
C GLU A 265 8.44 5.58 13.78
N MET A 266 7.63 5.11 12.83
CA MET A 266 6.44 4.32 13.12
C MET A 266 6.80 2.98 13.78
N ALA A 267 7.85 2.30 13.33
CA ALA A 267 8.32 1.06 13.95
C ALA A 267 8.72 1.30 15.42
N HIS A 268 9.42 2.39 15.70
CA HIS A 268 9.77 2.79 17.06
C HIS A 268 8.51 3.09 17.91
N ASN A 269 7.54 3.82 17.36
CA ASN A 269 6.28 4.10 18.06
C ASN A 269 5.48 2.83 18.37
N VAL A 270 5.44 1.88 17.45
CA VAL A 270 4.80 0.57 17.65
C VAL A 270 5.52 -0.23 18.73
N SER A 271 6.86 -0.21 18.76
CA SER A 271 7.63 -0.83 19.85
C SER A 271 7.33 -0.21 21.22
N ASN A 272 7.13 1.12 21.28
CA ASN A 272 6.75 1.79 22.52
C ASN A 272 5.33 1.41 22.96
N VAL A 273 4.38 1.32 22.02
CA VAL A 273 3.01 0.87 22.30
C VAL A 273 3.04 -0.56 22.84
N ASP A 274 3.81 -1.47 22.24
CA ASP A 274 3.92 -2.85 22.71
C ASP A 274 4.48 -2.93 24.15
N SER A 275 5.53 -2.17 24.44
CA SER A 275 6.07 -2.04 25.80
C SER A 275 5.03 -1.52 26.81
N GLU A 276 4.26 -0.50 26.43
CA GLU A 276 3.18 0.03 27.28
C GLU A 276 2.05 -0.98 27.48
N LEU A 277 1.69 -1.76 26.46
CA LEU A 277 0.69 -2.83 26.57
C LEU A 277 1.13 -3.89 27.59
N LEU A 278 2.40 -4.27 27.60
CA LEU A 278 2.97 -5.19 28.60
C LEU A 278 2.88 -4.62 30.03
N ASN A 279 3.23 -3.33 30.20
CA ASN A 279 3.11 -2.65 31.49
C ASN A 279 1.65 -2.61 31.98
N ILE A 280 0.72 -2.25 31.09
CA ILE A 280 -0.70 -2.17 31.42
C ILE A 280 -1.24 -3.57 31.76
N LYS A 281 -0.87 -4.61 31.01
CA LYS A 281 -1.26 -6.00 31.30
C LYS A 281 -0.78 -6.45 32.69
N SER A 282 0.45 -6.09 33.07
CA SER A 282 1.00 -6.33 34.40
C SER A 282 0.21 -5.61 35.51
N ASN A 283 -0.18 -4.35 35.28
CA ASN A 283 -1.00 -3.58 36.21
C ASN A 283 -2.36 -4.23 36.44
N PHE A 284 -3.03 -4.70 35.38
CA PHE A 284 -4.32 -5.40 35.51
C PHE A 284 -4.21 -6.77 36.19
N SER A 285 -3.10 -7.49 36.01
CA SER A 285 -2.81 -8.68 36.80
C SER A 285 -2.71 -8.34 38.29
N THR A 286 -1.95 -7.28 38.63
CA THR A 286 -1.77 -6.82 40.01
C THR A 286 -3.10 -6.35 40.64
N ILE A 287 -3.96 -5.68 39.87
CA ILE A 287 -5.31 -5.28 40.30
C ILE A 287 -6.16 -6.51 40.61
N THR A 288 -6.14 -7.52 39.73
CA THR A 288 -6.91 -8.76 39.90
C THR A 288 -6.48 -9.50 41.17
N ASP A 289 -5.17 -9.61 41.41
CA ASP A 289 -4.61 -10.20 42.64
C ASP A 289 -4.98 -9.38 43.89
N GLY A 290 -4.96 -8.05 43.78
CA GLY A 290 -5.38 -7.14 44.84
C GLY A 290 -6.84 -7.33 45.23
N VAL A 291 -7.74 -7.46 44.25
CA VAL A 291 -9.17 -7.72 44.50
C VAL A 291 -9.36 -9.08 45.19
N MET A 292 -8.66 -10.12 44.76
CA MET A 292 -8.74 -11.43 45.42
C MET A 292 -8.33 -11.35 46.89
N ARG A 293 -7.22 -10.67 47.20
CA ARG A 293 -6.79 -10.47 48.60
C ARG A 293 -7.78 -9.64 49.42
N LEU A 294 -8.39 -8.61 48.83
CA LEU A 294 -9.43 -7.81 49.48
C LEU A 294 -10.67 -8.63 49.77
N THR A 295 -11.10 -9.46 48.82
CA THR A 295 -12.25 -10.37 48.96
C THR A 295 -11.99 -11.37 50.09
N GLU A 296 -10.81 -12.00 50.12
CA GLU A 296 -10.44 -12.96 51.18
C GLU A 296 -10.32 -12.29 52.56
N SER A 297 -9.73 -11.09 52.63
CA SER A 297 -9.58 -10.36 53.89
C SER A 297 -10.94 -9.85 54.41
N GLY A 298 -11.80 -9.36 53.53
CA GLY A 298 -13.16 -8.95 53.86
C GLY A 298 -13.99 -10.14 54.34
N HIS A 299 -13.91 -11.27 53.64
CA HIS A 299 -14.56 -12.52 54.06
C HIS A 299 -14.15 -12.95 55.47
N LYS A 300 -12.85 -12.95 55.79
CA LYS A 300 -12.34 -13.25 57.14
C LYS A 300 -12.89 -12.26 58.18
N ALA A 301 -12.88 -10.96 57.86
CA ALA A 301 -13.39 -9.94 58.76
C ALA A 301 -14.90 -10.09 59.04
N VAL A 302 -15.70 -10.45 58.01
CA VAL A 302 -17.12 -10.79 58.22
C VAL A 302 -17.25 -11.99 59.15
N SER A 303 -16.49 -13.07 58.90
CA SER A 303 -16.50 -14.27 59.74
C SER A 303 -16.16 -13.96 61.21
N ASP A 304 -15.20 -13.07 61.46
CA ASP A 304 -14.79 -12.68 62.81
C ASP A 304 -15.92 -11.93 63.55
N VAL A 305 -16.60 -11.00 62.86
CA VAL A 305 -17.68 -10.20 63.48
C VAL A 305 -18.99 -10.96 63.62
N THR A 306 -19.21 -12.03 62.85
CA THR A 306 -20.40 -12.91 62.91
C THR A 306 -20.23 -14.15 63.79
N SER A 307 -19.16 -14.21 64.61
CA SER A 307 -18.76 -15.40 65.36
C SER A 307 -19.71 -15.85 66.48
N ASN A 308 -20.67 -15.00 66.89
CA ASN A 308 -21.63 -15.31 67.95
C ASN A 308 -22.79 -16.22 67.50
N GLY A 309 -22.87 -16.56 66.21
CA GLY A 309 -23.79 -17.58 65.70
C GLY A 309 -25.26 -17.18 65.69
N HIS A 310 -25.58 -15.89 65.86
CA HIS A 310 -26.95 -15.39 65.79
C HIS A 310 -27.50 -15.51 64.35
N SER A 311 -28.77 -15.89 64.17
CA SER A 311 -29.35 -16.17 62.84
C SER A 311 -29.19 -15.00 61.87
N ALA A 312 -29.39 -13.76 62.33
CA ALA A 312 -29.15 -12.56 61.52
C ALA A 312 -27.67 -12.34 61.11
N GLN A 313 -26.71 -12.75 61.94
CA GLN A 313 -25.27 -12.70 61.64
C GLN A 313 -24.86 -13.82 60.67
N LEU A 314 -25.50 -14.99 60.77
CA LEU A 314 -25.26 -16.12 59.87
C LEU A 314 -25.61 -15.78 58.43
N ILE A 315 -26.64 -14.95 58.21
CA ILE A 315 -26.97 -14.42 56.88
C ILE A 315 -25.81 -13.55 56.35
N SER A 316 -25.25 -12.65 57.15
CA SER A 316 -24.10 -11.83 56.75
C SER A 316 -22.87 -12.69 56.39
N ALA A 317 -22.57 -13.71 57.20
CA ALA A 317 -21.51 -14.67 56.89
C ALA A 317 -21.75 -15.39 55.55
N THR A 318 -22.98 -15.84 55.33
CA THR A 318 -23.39 -16.55 54.11
C THR A 318 -23.27 -15.67 52.86
N LYS A 319 -23.65 -14.38 52.94
CA LYS A 319 -23.44 -13.40 51.85
C LYS A 319 -21.96 -13.30 51.48
N ALA A 320 -21.07 -13.15 52.48
CA ALA A 320 -19.63 -13.02 52.25
C ALA A 320 -19.00 -14.30 51.67
N ASP A 321 -19.39 -15.48 52.17
CA ASP A 321 -18.96 -16.79 51.63
C ASP A 321 -19.35 -16.94 50.16
N HIS A 322 -20.57 -16.52 49.80
CA HIS A 322 -21.07 -16.62 48.44
C HIS A 322 -20.34 -15.67 47.48
N LEU A 323 -20.06 -14.44 47.90
CA LEU A 323 -19.26 -13.49 47.12
C LEU A 323 -17.82 -14.00 46.91
N LEU A 324 -17.20 -14.58 47.94
CA LEU A 324 -15.88 -15.21 47.81
C LEU A 324 -15.91 -16.38 46.83
N LEU A 325 -16.96 -17.21 46.86
CA LEU A 325 -17.14 -18.32 45.92
C LEU A 325 -17.17 -17.83 44.46
N ILE A 326 -18.04 -16.85 44.16
CA ILE A 326 -18.18 -16.30 42.81
C ILE A 326 -16.85 -15.74 42.32
N GLN A 327 -16.19 -14.94 43.15
CA GLN A 327 -14.92 -14.33 42.79
C GLN A 327 -13.81 -15.38 42.58
N SER A 328 -13.81 -16.47 43.36
CA SER A 328 -12.89 -17.59 43.20
C SER A 328 -13.15 -18.39 41.92
N VAL A 329 -14.42 -18.64 41.58
CA VAL A 329 -14.81 -19.28 40.32
C VAL A 329 -14.33 -18.46 39.13
N ILE A 330 -14.57 -17.15 39.14
CA ILE A 330 -14.15 -16.29 38.03
C ILE A 330 -12.63 -16.19 37.97
N SER A 331 -11.93 -16.06 39.10
CA SER A 331 -10.46 -16.08 39.13
C SER A 331 -9.89 -17.38 38.57
N ALA A 332 -10.46 -18.53 38.93
CA ALA A 332 -10.03 -19.83 38.43
C ALA A 332 -10.27 -19.99 36.93
N ALA A 333 -11.45 -19.59 36.44
CA ALA A 333 -11.82 -19.67 35.02
C ALA A 333 -10.86 -18.85 34.13
N TYR A 334 -10.41 -17.69 34.60
CA TYR A 334 -9.52 -16.81 33.84
C TYR A 334 -8.02 -16.99 34.17
N SER A 335 -7.67 -17.94 35.04
CA SER A 335 -6.27 -18.25 35.36
C SER A 335 -5.51 -18.65 34.10
N SER A 336 -4.25 -18.21 33.94
CA SER A 336 -3.39 -18.70 32.84
C SER A 336 -2.98 -20.17 33.01
N ASP A 337 -3.12 -20.74 34.21
CA ASP A 337 -2.80 -22.12 34.52
C ASP A 337 -3.99 -23.06 34.26
N LEU A 338 -3.84 -23.96 33.30
CA LEU A 338 -4.85 -24.97 32.94
C LEU A 338 -5.19 -25.90 34.11
N ARG A 339 -4.23 -26.18 35.01
CA ARG A 339 -4.50 -27.01 36.19
C ARG A 339 -5.45 -26.31 37.14
N THR A 340 -5.25 -25.01 37.38
CA THR A 340 -6.17 -24.19 38.17
C THR A 340 -7.59 -24.21 37.59
N ARG A 341 -7.75 -24.18 36.25
CA ARG A 341 -9.08 -24.26 35.61
C ARG A 341 -9.73 -25.64 35.75
N SER A 342 -8.97 -26.70 35.49
CA SER A 342 -9.47 -28.08 35.37
C SER A 342 -9.65 -28.79 36.71
N GLU A 343 -8.85 -28.45 37.71
CA GLU A 343 -8.89 -29.05 39.05
C GLU A 343 -9.71 -28.21 40.05
N PHE A 344 -10.34 -27.10 39.64
CA PHE A 344 -11.16 -26.27 40.52
C PHE A 344 -12.37 -27.05 41.04
N LYS A 345 -12.43 -27.27 42.35
CA LYS A 345 -13.53 -27.98 43.00
C LYS A 345 -14.61 -27.01 43.40
N LEU A 346 -15.67 -26.97 42.60
CA LEU A 346 -16.90 -26.27 42.96
C LEU A 346 -17.76 -27.19 43.85
N ALA A 347 -18.10 -26.72 45.04
CA ALA A 347 -19.07 -27.41 45.89
C ALA A 347 -20.43 -27.50 45.19
N ASP A 348 -21.14 -28.60 45.43
CA ASP A 348 -22.52 -28.76 44.97
C ASP A 348 -23.43 -27.73 45.66
N GLU A 349 -24.52 -27.35 45.01
CA GLU A 349 -25.48 -26.36 45.51
C GLU A 349 -26.09 -26.72 46.87
N HIS A 350 -26.11 -27.98 47.30
CA HIS A 350 -26.54 -28.37 48.65
C HIS A 350 -25.38 -28.53 49.64
N HIS A 351 -24.14 -28.55 49.14
CA HIS A 351 -22.92 -28.76 49.93
C HIS A 351 -22.08 -27.49 50.07
N CYS A 352 -22.52 -26.37 49.50
CA CYS A 352 -21.97 -25.05 49.79
C CYS A 352 -22.63 -24.49 51.07
N ARG A 353 -22.01 -23.51 51.74
CA ARG A 353 -22.52 -23.00 53.01
C ARG A 353 -23.92 -22.40 52.92
N LEU A 354 -24.22 -21.70 51.82
CA LEU A 354 -25.56 -21.19 51.52
C LEU A 354 -26.55 -22.34 51.31
N GLY A 355 -26.17 -23.40 50.62
CA GLY A 355 -26.97 -24.62 50.44
C GLY A 355 -27.29 -25.31 51.77
N ILE A 356 -26.29 -25.52 52.60
CA ILE A 356 -26.45 -26.08 53.94
C ILE A 356 -27.38 -25.20 54.79
N TRP A 357 -27.25 -23.88 54.70
CA TRP A 357 -28.14 -22.97 55.40
C TRP A 357 -29.59 -23.04 54.88
N ILE A 358 -29.78 -23.05 53.55
CA ILE A 358 -31.09 -23.19 52.90
C ILE A 358 -31.78 -24.48 53.34
N ASP A 359 -31.06 -25.61 53.32
CA ASP A 359 -31.62 -26.94 53.60
C ASP A 359 -31.96 -27.16 55.09
N ASN A 360 -31.41 -26.33 55.98
CA ASN A 360 -31.66 -26.40 57.42
C ASN A 360 -32.44 -25.16 57.90
N VAL A 361 -31.75 -24.19 58.50
CA VAL A 361 -32.32 -23.00 59.15
C VAL A 361 -33.24 -22.21 58.20
N GLY A 362 -32.83 -22.05 56.94
CA GLY A 362 -33.59 -21.31 55.94
C GLY A 362 -34.98 -21.91 55.68
N PHE A 363 -35.04 -23.22 55.49
CA PHE A 363 -36.30 -23.93 55.27
C PHE A 363 -37.19 -23.96 56.53
N GLU A 364 -36.61 -24.11 57.72
CA GLU A 364 -37.39 -24.14 58.97
C GLU A 364 -38.01 -22.78 59.30
N GLU A 365 -37.30 -21.68 59.05
CA GLU A 365 -37.71 -20.34 59.46
C GLU A 365 -38.43 -19.52 58.36
N PHE A 366 -38.10 -19.73 57.07
CA PHE A 366 -38.54 -18.86 55.97
C PHE A 366 -39.31 -19.55 54.84
N PHE A 367 -39.82 -20.78 55.02
CA PHE A 367 -40.47 -21.51 53.91
C PHE A 367 -41.64 -20.75 53.26
N ASP A 368 -42.34 -19.90 54.01
CA ASP A 368 -43.46 -19.07 53.54
C ASP A 368 -43.02 -17.70 52.99
N SER A 369 -41.73 -17.35 53.06
CA SER A 369 -41.22 -16.04 52.61
C SER A 369 -41.02 -15.98 51.09
N VAL A 370 -41.44 -14.87 50.49
CA VAL A 370 -41.22 -14.58 49.06
C VAL A 370 -39.73 -14.48 48.74
N ALA A 371 -38.93 -13.94 49.67
CA ALA A 371 -37.48 -13.82 49.52
C ALA A 371 -36.80 -15.19 49.49
N PHE A 372 -37.23 -16.11 50.35
CA PHE A 372 -36.72 -17.48 50.36
C PHE A 372 -37.07 -18.25 49.07
N ALA A 373 -38.30 -18.09 48.56
CA ALA A 373 -38.70 -18.68 47.29
C ALA A 373 -37.86 -18.18 46.09
N GLN A 374 -37.49 -16.89 46.08
CA GLN A 374 -36.58 -16.33 45.08
C GLN A 374 -35.17 -16.89 45.21
N LEU A 375 -34.66 -17.03 46.45
CA LEU A 375 -33.36 -17.61 46.72
C LEU A 375 -33.26 -19.07 46.24
N LEU A 376 -34.30 -19.88 46.49
CA LEU A 376 -34.41 -21.26 46.01
C LEU A 376 -34.37 -21.36 44.48
N GLN A 377 -34.87 -20.35 43.77
CA GLN A 377 -34.83 -20.31 42.32
C GLN A 377 -33.46 -19.93 41.78
N VAL A 378 -32.80 -18.93 42.38
CA VAL A 378 -31.56 -18.36 41.84
C VAL A 378 -30.30 -19.15 42.23
N HIS A 379 -30.30 -19.79 43.39
CA HIS A 379 -29.12 -20.48 43.92
C HIS A 379 -28.61 -21.63 43.02
N PRO A 380 -29.46 -22.53 42.48
CA PRO A 380 -29.01 -23.55 41.53
C PRO A 380 -28.45 -22.96 40.23
N GLU A 381 -29.01 -21.83 39.76
CA GLU A 381 -28.55 -21.17 38.53
C GLU A 381 -27.15 -20.56 38.67
N ILE A 382 -26.78 -20.11 39.87
CA ILE A 382 -25.41 -19.67 40.18
C ILE A 382 -24.41 -20.82 40.01
N HIS A 383 -24.69 -21.97 40.63
CA HIS A 383 -23.83 -23.15 40.50
C HIS A 383 -23.79 -23.68 39.07
N ASN A 384 -24.92 -23.67 38.36
CA ASN A 384 -24.99 -24.02 36.94
C ASN A 384 -24.13 -23.10 36.06
N SER A 385 -24.25 -21.78 36.26
CA SER A 385 -23.45 -20.77 35.55
C SER A 385 -21.96 -20.90 35.84
N ALA A 386 -21.60 -21.15 37.11
CA ALA A 386 -20.22 -21.41 37.53
C ALA A 386 -19.64 -22.67 36.87
N LYS A 387 -20.40 -23.78 36.83
CA LYS A 387 -20.01 -25.03 36.14
C LYS A 387 -19.78 -24.79 34.64
N LYS A 388 -20.69 -24.08 33.97
CA LYS A 388 -20.58 -23.73 32.54
C LYS A 388 -19.37 -22.82 32.24
N LEU A 389 -19.11 -21.84 33.11
CA LEU A 389 -17.95 -20.95 33.00
C LEU A 389 -16.63 -21.73 33.10
N LEU A 390 -16.48 -22.58 34.12
CA LEU A 390 -15.27 -23.39 34.31
C LEU A 390 -15.05 -24.38 33.16
N ALA A 391 -16.13 -25.02 32.66
CA ALA A 391 -16.04 -25.90 31.49
C ALA A 391 -15.56 -25.14 30.24
N SER A 392 -16.13 -23.95 29.99
CA SER A 392 -15.73 -23.10 28.86
C SER A 392 -14.28 -22.62 28.97
N ALA A 393 -13.79 -22.43 30.21
CA ALA A 393 -12.41 -22.06 30.48
C ALA A 393 -11.40 -23.19 30.19
N VAL A 394 -11.77 -24.44 30.45
CA VAL A 394 -10.99 -25.63 30.08
C VAL A 394 -10.93 -25.77 28.56
N ASP A 395 -12.04 -25.51 27.88
CA ASP A 395 -12.13 -25.52 26.41
C ASP A 395 -11.49 -24.28 25.75
N ASN A 396 -11.09 -23.28 26.55
CA ASN A 396 -10.55 -22.00 26.09
C ASN A 396 -11.48 -21.22 25.14
N ASP A 397 -12.80 -21.38 25.30
CA ASP A 397 -13.83 -20.67 24.54
C ASP A 397 -14.14 -19.31 25.20
N ARG A 398 -13.41 -18.27 24.77
CA ARG A 398 -13.50 -16.91 25.35
C ARG A 398 -14.90 -16.31 25.26
N ASP A 399 -15.64 -16.60 24.18
CA ASP A 399 -17.00 -16.07 23.99
C ASP A 399 -17.99 -16.69 24.98
N ARG A 400 -17.91 -18.01 25.20
CA ARG A 400 -18.70 -18.68 26.24
C ARG A 400 -18.31 -18.23 27.63
N MET A 401 -17.02 -18.09 27.91
CA MET A 401 -16.54 -17.60 29.21
C MET A 401 -17.12 -16.22 29.54
N ALA A 402 -17.07 -15.27 28.59
CA ALA A 402 -17.63 -13.94 28.79
C ALA A 402 -19.15 -13.98 29.05
N ARG A 403 -19.89 -14.78 28.27
CA ARG A 403 -21.34 -14.95 28.46
C ARG A 403 -21.69 -15.52 29.84
N TYR A 404 -21.06 -16.62 30.23
CA TYR A 404 -21.37 -17.27 31.51
C TYR A 404 -20.87 -16.48 32.72
N THR A 405 -19.85 -15.63 32.56
CA THR A 405 -19.45 -14.67 33.59
C THR A 405 -20.54 -13.63 33.83
N VAL A 406 -21.14 -13.09 32.77
CA VAL A 406 -22.26 -12.14 32.89
C VAL A 406 -23.50 -12.82 33.48
N GLU A 407 -23.82 -14.04 33.05
CA GLU A 407 -24.92 -14.85 33.60
C GLU A 407 -24.73 -15.06 35.12
N LEU A 408 -23.56 -15.56 35.53
CA LEU A 408 -23.20 -15.77 36.93
C LEU A 408 -23.36 -14.50 37.79
N LEU A 409 -22.89 -13.37 37.29
CA LEU A 409 -22.93 -12.10 38.02
C LEU A 409 -24.35 -11.50 38.10
N SER A 410 -25.21 -11.79 37.14
CA SER A 410 -26.60 -11.31 37.13
C SER A 410 -27.44 -11.85 38.31
N HIS A 411 -27.01 -12.98 38.88
CA HIS A 411 -27.66 -13.63 40.01
C HIS A 411 -27.26 -13.07 41.38
N VAL A 412 -26.15 -12.32 41.46
CA VAL A 412 -25.61 -11.80 42.73
C VAL A 412 -26.57 -10.82 43.41
N PRO A 413 -27.11 -9.79 42.74
CA PRO A 413 -28.00 -8.83 43.40
C PRO A 413 -29.28 -9.48 43.92
N ILE A 414 -29.80 -10.47 43.20
CA ILE A 414 -31.00 -11.24 43.58
C ILE A 414 -30.70 -12.00 44.88
N THR A 415 -29.59 -12.73 44.91
CA THR A 415 -29.17 -13.53 46.08
C THR A 415 -28.95 -12.65 47.31
N LEU A 416 -28.24 -11.52 47.17
CA LEU A 416 -27.98 -10.61 48.28
C LEU A 416 -29.25 -9.94 48.80
N SER A 417 -30.14 -9.48 47.91
CA SER A 417 -31.42 -8.87 48.29
C SER A 417 -32.34 -9.86 49.02
N SER A 418 -32.45 -11.09 48.53
CA SER A 418 -33.26 -12.12 49.19
C SER A 418 -32.74 -12.43 50.60
N LEU A 419 -31.41 -12.47 50.78
CA LEU A 419 -30.78 -12.65 52.08
C LEU A 419 -31.03 -11.44 53.01
N ASP A 420 -30.97 -10.21 52.50
CA ASP A 420 -31.28 -9.00 53.27
C ASP A 420 -32.73 -8.93 53.73
N ASP A 421 -33.68 -9.32 52.87
CA ASP A 421 -35.11 -9.35 53.20
C ASP A 421 -35.40 -10.35 54.33
N MET A 422 -34.85 -11.57 54.26
CA MET A 422 -35.00 -12.58 55.32
C MET A 422 -34.35 -12.14 56.64
N ARG A 423 -33.19 -11.48 56.58
CA ARG A 423 -32.54 -10.93 57.77
C ARG A 423 -33.39 -9.85 58.43
N PHE A 424 -34.08 -9.03 57.64
CA PHE A 424 -35.00 -8.03 58.16
C PHE A 424 -36.24 -8.66 58.84
N GLU A 425 -36.71 -9.81 58.34
CA GLU A 425 -37.75 -10.61 59.00
C GLU A 425 -37.28 -11.13 60.37
N ILE A 426 -36.05 -11.67 60.48
CA ILE A 426 -35.44 -12.11 61.76
C ILE A 426 -35.43 -10.97 62.78
N LEU A 427 -34.86 -9.82 62.38
CA LEU A 427 -34.68 -8.67 63.28
C LEU A 427 -36.00 -8.04 63.74
N LYS A 428 -37.11 -8.27 63.02
CA LYS A 428 -38.47 -7.87 63.41
C LYS A 428 -39.15 -8.85 64.37
N LEU A 429 -38.79 -10.12 64.32
CA LEU A 429 -39.41 -11.16 65.15
C LEU A 429 -38.76 -11.22 66.54
N GLU A 430 -37.47 -10.89 66.62
CA GLU A 430 -36.69 -10.96 67.86
C GLU A 430 -36.72 -9.67 68.71
N PHE A 431 -37.26 -8.58 68.15
CA PHE A 431 -37.31 -7.26 68.78
C PHE A 431 -38.52 -6.43 68.34
#